data_AF-A0A2T3AHL3-F1
#
_entry.id   AF-A0A2T3AHL3-F1
#
_cell.length_a   1.000
_cell.length_b   1.000
_cell.length_c   1.000
_cell.angle_alpha   90.00
_cell.angle_beta   90.00
_cell.angle_gamma   90.00
#
_symmetry.space_group_name_H-M   'P 1'
#
loop_
_entity.id
_entity.type
_entity.pdbx_description
1 polymer ?
#
loop_
_entity_poly.entity_id
_entity_poly.type
_entity_poly.pdbx_seq_one_letter_code
_entity_poly.pdbx_strand_id
1 'polypeptide(L)'
;MPSELETETSCASCEGYAKRLASDIVTRSQTLVQEMQDLRDQVSARKDCDAHISGLRRLIDSAGVELAAARSYLDAAEQDPVHGGKQWELSLASPQTAEARFRSSNLSAIEMHWSIIKRCRRLVAVHKQFCVPVKPNLYAKKAAQACAAKGPGPVSVHAVVDGGAEWVRIITKSPERLSHEMIEAGWDWGVPRPVDMWEELDEEAFMHDLVTLRQVKQMVDVAKAHWHNFLHPRIRIIFTRVRRYQNADLDMVLEKIHRLGVRNDITIYVETAESEWVTNEAPVDTAIAISNLLPRCPDVAELCEMPLLDTSILIALVSDMCHGHVETEPWMSHDLQSHIKDEQDGNHFVPYFTDFVGPRRSLRCTRPVADQLMEITTTMGTVTELERARILVSGGSSSDLQRLSCHPLIDKLPLPLEIIEPCDAEWSAKALVRDHILPHVALEVEKELDYMPSNCSTFLLGWALPCSIVTSNRALARKIVRSIEASLENDYPCGPHILALSYNRALLTSGPSPRRQEELQRLAAHTPI
;
A
#
# COMPACT_ATOMS: atom_id res chain seq x y z
N MET A 1 -30.60 28.12 61.45
CA MET A 1 -30.57 26.82 60.78
C MET A 1 -31.34 26.94 59.47
N PRO A 2 -30.65 27.30 58.38
CA PRO A 2 -31.01 26.75 57.08
C PRO A 2 -29.76 26.26 56.34
N SER A 3 -29.73 24.98 55.95
CA SER A 3 -28.67 24.41 55.13
C SER A 3 -29.19 23.17 54.37
N GLU A 4 -30.17 23.36 53.51
CA GLU A 4 -30.60 22.36 52.52
C GLU A 4 -31.15 23.14 51.31
N LEU A 5 -30.29 23.60 50.39
CA LEU A 5 -30.71 24.10 49.06
C LEU A 5 -29.57 24.31 48.04
N GLU A 6 -28.30 23.96 48.35
CA GLU A 6 -27.18 24.18 47.42
C GLU A 6 -26.73 22.95 46.60
N THR A 7 -27.35 21.77 46.77
CA THR A 7 -26.91 20.55 46.07
C THR A 7 -27.62 20.26 44.74
N GLU A 8 -28.82 20.79 44.50
CA GLU A 8 -29.58 20.50 43.27
C GLU A 8 -29.11 21.31 42.05
N THR A 9 -28.58 22.52 42.25
CA THR A 9 -28.17 23.42 41.14
C THR A 9 -26.87 22.96 40.47
N SER A 10 -25.97 22.30 41.20
CA SER A 10 -24.73 21.75 40.65
C SER A 10 -24.94 20.54 39.75
N CYS A 11 -25.98 19.74 40.01
CA CYS A 11 -26.23 18.49 39.27
C CYS A 11 -26.78 18.77 37.86
N ALA A 12 -27.72 19.70 37.74
CA ALA A 12 -28.32 20.10 36.45
C ALA A 12 -27.32 20.77 35.50
N SER A 13 -26.37 21.56 36.04
CA SER A 13 -25.30 22.18 35.25
C SER A 13 -24.31 21.14 34.69
N CYS A 14 -23.96 20.13 35.49
CA CYS A 14 -23.07 19.04 35.05
C CYS A 14 -23.74 18.14 34.00
N GLU A 15 -25.02 17.84 34.16
CA GLU A 15 -25.79 17.06 33.18
C GLU A 15 -25.91 17.79 31.83
N GLY A 16 -26.20 19.09 31.84
CA GLY A 16 -26.23 19.91 30.64
C GLY A 16 -24.86 20.00 29.92
N TYR A 17 -23.77 20.02 30.67
CA TYR A 17 -22.41 20.04 30.10
C TYR A 17 -22.01 18.69 29.48
N ALA A 18 -22.29 17.58 30.18
CA ALA A 18 -22.02 16.23 29.66
C ALA A 18 -22.83 15.93 28.39
N LYS A 19 -24.11 16.34 28.33
CA LYS A 19 -24.96 16.26 27.13
C LYS A 19 -24.36 17.02 25.94
N ARG A 20 -23.86 18.25 26.15
CA ARG A 20 -23.20 19.04 25.10
C ARG A 20 -21.94 18.36 24.58
N LEU A 21 -21.09 17.85 25.48
CA LEU A 21 -19.86 17.18 25.10
C LEU A 21 -20.13 15.87 24.34
N ALA A 22 -21.14 15.10 24.75
CA ALA A 22 -21.58 13.93 24.01
C ALA A 22 -22.10 14.30 22.60
N SER A 23 -22.91 15.35 22.46
CA SER A 23 -23.39 15.83 21.17
C SER A 23 -22.26 16.29 20.23
N ASP A 24 -21.24 16.97 20.76
CA ASP A 24 -20.03 17.33 20.02
C ASP A 24 -19.27 16.10 19.53
N ILE A 25 -19.01 15.13 20.42
CA ILE A 25 -18.35 13.86 20.08
C ILE A 25 -19.13 13.10 19.01
N VAL A 26 -20.47 13.08 19.09
CA VAL A 26 -21.32 12.43 18.09
C VAL A 26 -21.14 13.09 16.72
N THR A 27 -21.22 14.42 16.63
CA THR A 27 -21.11 15.17 15.37
C THR A 27 -19.74 14.96 14.72
N ARG A 28 -18.68 15.08 15.52
CA ARG A 28 -17.29 14.93 15.07
C ARG A 28 -16.97 13.49 14.66
N SER A 29 -17.37 12.51 15.46
CA SER A 29 -17.14 11.09 15.15
C SER A 29 -17.93 10.63 13.92
N GLN A 30 -19.16 11.13 13.71
CA GLN A 30 -19.93 10.84 12.49
C GLN A 30 -19.22 11.33 11.24
N THR A 31 -18.76 12.59 11.26
CA THR A 31 -18.00 13.16 10.14
C THR A 31 -16.77 12.32 9.86
N LEU A 32 -15.99 11.99 10.89
CA LEU A 32 -14.78 11.19 10.78
C LEU A 32 -15.03 9.79 10.21
N VAL A 33 -16.06 9.10 10.70
CA VAL A 33 -16.45 7.77 10.22
C VAL A 33 -16.91 7.83 8.76
N GLN A 34 -17.67 8.85 8.37
CA GLN A 34 -18.13 9.03 7.00
C GLN A 34 -16.94 9.21 6.05
N GLU A 35 -16.00 10.10 6.35
CA GLU A 35 -14.82 10.32 5.49
C GLU A 35 -14.00 9.04 5.29
N MET A 36 -13.82 8.23 6.34
CA MET A 36 -13.08 6.97 6.26
C MET A 36 -13.87 5.88 5.52
N GLN A 37 -15.20 5.88 5.62
CA GLN A 37 -16.07 4.99 4.85
C GLN A 37 -16.05 5.36 3.37
N ASP A 38 -16.11 6.65 3.03
CA ASP A 38 -16.01 7.14 1.66
C ASP A 38 -14.69 6.69 1.01
N LEU A 39 -13.56 6.80 1.72
CA LEU A 39 -12.29 6.25 1.24
C LEU A 39 -12.38 4.74 1.00
N ARG A 40 -12.90 3.97 1.96
CA ARG A 40 -13.01 2.51 1.84
C ARG A 40 -13.89 2.10 0.66
N ASP A 41 -14.99 2.81 0.45
CA ASP A 41 -15.96 2.51 -0.59
C ASP A 41 -15.39 2.89 -1.96
N GLN A 42 -14.65 4.00 -2.07
CA GLN A 42 -13.90 4.34 -3.29
C GLN A 42 -12.77 3.36 -3.60
N VAL A 43 -12.04 2.87 -2.59
CA VAL A 43 -11.03 1.80 -2.77
C VAL A 43 -11.70 0.51 -3.27
N SER A 44 -12.87 0.17 -2.73
CA SER A 44 -13.60 -1.05 -3.08
C SER A 44 -14.27 -0.95 -4.46
N ALA A 45 -14.62 0.27 -4.89
CA ALA A 45 -15.16 0.54 -6.22
C ALA A 45 -14.09 0.44 -7.32
N ARG A 46 -12.80 0.61 -6.97
CA ARG A 46 -11.68 0.41 -7.89
C ARG A 46 -11.42 -1.07 -8.12
N LYS A 47 -11.92 -1.57 -9.26
CA LYS A 47 -11.66 -2.93 -9.72
C LYS A 47 -10.28 -3.09 -10.38
N ASP A 48 -9.63 -1.98 -10.74
CA ASP A 48 -8.31 -1.92 -11.39
C ASP A 48 -7.14 -2.13 -10.41
N CYS A 49 -7.41 -2.27 -9.11
CA CYS A 49 -6.39 -2.60 -8.13
C CYS A 49 -6.97 -3.52 -7.07
N ASP A 50 -6.31 -4.66 -6.79
CA ASP A 50 -6.57 -5.49 -5.59
C ASP A 50 -6.13 -4.78 -4.29
N ALA A 51 -6.20 -3.45 -4.28
CA ALA A 51 -5.68 -2.65 -3.21
C ALA A 51 -6.71 -2.60 -2.07
N HIS A 52 -6.35 -3.20 -0.95
CA HIS A 52 -7.08 -3.03 0.29
C HIS A 52 -6.19 -2.30 1.29
N ILE A 53 -6.70 -1.21 1.88
CA ILE A 53 -5.97 -0.45 2.90
C ILE A 53 -6.03 -1.22 4.22
N SER A 54 -4.97 -1.96 4.52
CA SER A 54 -4.90 -2.76 5.75
C SER A 54 -5.04 -1.88 6.99
N GLY A 55 -5.91 -2.28 7.93
CA GLY A 55 -6.13 -1.58 9.20
C GLY A 55 -7.09 -0.37 9.16
N LEU A 56 -7.53 0.09 7.96
CA LEU A 56 -8.54 1.14 7.84
C LEU A 56 -9.85 0.77 8.57
N ARG A 57 -10.29 -0.49 8.44
CA ARG A 57 -11.47 -0.98 9.16
C ARG A 57 -11.36 -0.83 10.67
N ARG A 58 -10.20 -1.12 11.26
CA ARG A 58 -9.97 -0.98 12.71
C ARG A 58 -10.02 0.47 13.17
N LEU A 59 -9.54 1.40 12.33
CA LEU A 59 -9.63 2.84 12.60
C LEU A 59 -11.08 3.31 12.58
N ILE A 60 -11.86 2.89 11.57
CA ILE A 60 -13.31 3.14 11.50
C ILE A 60 -14.00 2.59 12.74
N ASP A 61 -13.70 1.36 13.13
CA ASP A 61 -14.32 0.72 14.30
C ASP A 61 -13.96 1.46 15.60
N SER A 62 -12.73 1.98 15.74
CA SER A 62 -12.30 2.76 16.91
C SER A 62 -13.05 4.10 17.02
N ALA A 63 -13.22 4.83 15.91
CA ALA A 63 -14.08 6.02 15.88
C ALA A 63 -15.56 5.66 16.13
N GLY A 64 -16.00 4.50 15.62
CA GLY A 64 -17.35 3.98 15.83
C GLY A 64 -17.66 3.63 17.29
N VAL A 65 -16.68 3.17 18.07
CA VAL A 65 -16.83 2.91 19.51
C VAL A 65 -17.07 4.20 20.29
N GLU A 66 -16.33 5.28 19.98
CA GLU A 66 -16.54 6.60 20.59
C GLU A 66 -17.93 7.17 20.21
N LEU A 67 -18.32 7.03 18.95
CA LEU A 67 -19.65 7.41 18.46
C LEU A 67 -20.78 6.65 19.18
N ALA A 68 -20.66 5.33 19.29
CA ALA A 68 -21.65 4.50 19.95
C ALA A 68 -21.78 4.86 21.43
N ALA A 69 -20.66 5.04 22.13
CA ALA A 69 -20.67 5.42 23.54
C ALA A 69 -21.37 6.78 23.78
N ALA A 70 -21.12 7.77 22.93
CA ALA A 70 -21.73 9.10 23.06
C ALA A 70 -23.22 9.09 22.68
N ARG A 71 -23.62 8.37 21.62
CA ARG A 71 -25.03 8.19 21.24
C ARG A 71 -25.83 7.48 22.33
N SER A 72 -25.32 6.37 22.83
CA SER A 72 -25.98 5.61 23.89
C SER A 72 -26.19 6.43 25.16
N TYR A 73 -25.29 7.36 25.49
CA TYR A 73 -25.50 8.29 26.61
C TYR A 73 -26.62 9.31 26.33
N LEU A 74 -26.69 9.87 25.11
CA LEU A 74 -27.76 10.80 24.73
C LEU A 74 -29.12 10.10 24.73
N ASP A 75 -29.21 8.91 24.14
CA ASP A 75 -30.45 8.12 24.09
C ASP A 75 -30.95 7.77 25.50
N ALA A 76 -30.04 7.38 26.41
CA ALA A 76 -30.37 7.09 27.81
C ALA A 76 -30.78 8.34 28.60
N ALA A 77 -30.31 9.52 28.19
CA ALA A 77 -30.65 10.78 28.85
C ALA A 77 -31.92 11.44 28.32
N GLU A 78 -32.51 10.88 27.24
CA GLU A 78 -33.83 11.21 26.69
C GLU A 78 -34.93 10.26 27.19
N GLN A 79 -34.58 9.04 27.61
CA GLN A 79 -35.53 8.06 28.16
C GLN A 79 -35.67 8.22 29.67
N ASP A 80 -36.90 8.42 30.16
CA ASP A 80 -37.20 8.42 31.60
C ASP A 80 -36.79 7.08 32.26
N PRO A 81 -36.24 7.09 33.50
CA PRO A 81 -35.61 5.94 34.13
C PRO A 81 -36.64 4.93 34.64
N VAL A 82 -37.32 4.24 33.74
CA VAL A 82 -38.38 3.29 34.07
C VAL A 82 -38.17 2.03 33.23
N HIS A 83 -37.26 1.17 33.74
CA HIS A 83 -37.09 -0.28 33.51
C HIS A 83 -35.86 -0.76 32.74
N GLY A 84 -34.97 -1.45 33.48
CA GLY A 84 -34.42 -2.75 33.05
C GLY A 84 -33.02 -2.73 32.46
N GLY A 85 -32.02 -2.35 33.26
CA GLY A 85 -30.68 -2.10 32.74
C GLY A 85 -29.80 -3.32 32.46
N LYS A 86 -29.12 -3.27 31.31
CA LYS A 86 -27.98 -4.13 30.97
C LYS A 86 -26.69 -3.53 31.55
N GLN A 87 -25.80 -4.41 32.00
CA GLN A 87 -24.60 -4.16 32.81
C GLN A 87 -23.61 -3.05 32.37
N TRP A 88 -23.71 -2.48 31.15
CA TRP A 88 -22.89 -1.34 30.73
C TRP A 88 -23.47 0.02 31.19
N GLU A 89 -24.75 0.08 31.55
CA GLU A 89 -25.47 1.28 32.02
C GLU A 89 -25.02 1.74 33.42
N LEU A 90 -24.40 0.86 34.21
CA LEU A 90 -23.93 1.19 35.56
C LEU A 90 -22.63 2.04 35.57
N SER A 91 -21.90 2.14 34.45
CA SER A 91 -20.63 2.87 34.38
C SER A 91 -20.77 4.36 34.01
N LEU A 92 -21.97 4.80 33.60
CA LEU A 92 -22.27 6.19 33.21
C LEU A 92 -23.45 6.78 34.02
N ALA A 93 -23.85 6.10 35.08
CA ALA A 93 -25.05 6.42 35.87
C ALA A 93 -25.00 7.79 36.58
N SER A 94 -23.82 8.42 36.68
CA SER A 94 -23.69 9.80 37.15
C SER A 94 -23.14 10.72 36.04
N PRO A 95 -23.67 11.96 35.89
CA PRO A 95 -23.20 12.95 34.92
C PRO A 95 -21.69 13.21 34.98
N GLN A 96 -21.11 13.15 36.19
CA GLN A 96 -19.68 13.38 36.44
C GLN A 96 -18.79 12.27 35.86
N THR A 97 -19.25 11.01 35.90
CA THR A 97 -18.52 9.88 35.32
C THR A 97 -18.57 9.93 33.79
N ALA A 98 -19.70 10.36 33.22
CA ALA A 98 -19.84 10.60 31.79
C ALA A 98 -18.95 11.75 31.31
N GLU A 99 -18.94 12.87 32.03
CA GLU A 99 -18.07 14.01 31.75
C GLU A 99 -16.58 13.61 31.76
N ALA A 100 -16.15 12.85 32.78
CA ALA A 100 -14.78 12.35 32.87
C ALA A 100 -14.42 11.45 31.68
N ARG A 101 -15.30 10.51 31.31
CA ARG A 101 -15.12 9.63 30.14
C ARG A 101 -14.94 10.45 28.87
N PHE A 102 -15.85 11.37 28.59
CA PHE A 102 -15.84 12.14 27.35
C PHE A 102 -14.65 13.11 27.27
N ARG A 103 -14.19 13.66 28.40
CA ARG A 103 -12.92 14.41 28.45
C ARG A 103 -11.71 13.54 28.15
N SER A 104 -11.75 12.28 28.56
CA SER A 104 -10.69 11.28 28.29
C SER A 104 -10.86 10.52 26.97
N SER A 105 -11.80 10.94 26.11
CA SER A 105 -12.05 10.27 24.83
C SER A 105 -10.81 10.29 23.95
N ASN A 106 -10.60 9.21 23.21
CA ASN A 106 -9.51 9.13 22.24
C ASN A 106 -9.82 9.87 20.94
N LEU A 107 -11.03 10.42 20.77
CA LEU A 107 -11.48 11.04 19.52
C LEU A 107 -10.50 12.09 18.99
N SER A 108 -10.05 13.02 19.83
CA SER A 108 -9.11 14.08 19.42
C SER A 108 -7.78 13.52 18.89
N ALA A 109 -7.33 12.37 19.40
CA ALA A 109 -6.15 11.69 18.88
C ALA A 109 -6.44 11.02 17.52
N ILE A 110 -7.60 10.39 17.37
CA ILE A 110 -8.02 9.75 16.11
C ILE A 110 -8.19 10.81 15.00
N GLU A 111 -8.82 11.94 15.29
CA GLU A 111 -8.96 13.06 14.36
C GLU A 111 -7.61 13.63 13.93
N MET A 112 -6.68 13.80 14.89
CA MET A 112 -5.33 14.26 14.60
C MET A 112 -4.55 13.26 13.74
N HIS A 113 -4.74 11.95 13.98
CA HIS A 113 -4.16 10.93 13.12
C HIS A 113 -4.72 11.02 11.70
N TRP A 114 -6.04 11.16 11.58
CA TRP A 114 -6.71 11.25 10.29
C TRP A 114 -6.38 12.53 9.53
N SER A 115 -6.31 13.68 10.21
CA SER A 115 -5.98 14.96 9.58
C SER A 115 -4.57 14.98 9.01
N ILE A 116 -3.62 14.30 9.65
CA ILE A 116 -2.27 14.06 9.14
C ILE A 116 -2.32 13.08 7.96
N ILE A 117 -3.05 11.96 8.09
CA ILE A 117 -3.18 10.97 7.02
C ILE A 117 -3.77 11.60 5.76
N LYS A 118 -4.78 12.48 5.86
CA LYS A 118 -5.39 13.19 4.72
C LYS A 118 -4.40 14.03 3.88
N ARG A 119 -3.23 14.35 4.43
CA ARG A 119 -2.17 15.11 3.73
C ARG A 119 -1.19 14.21 2.99
N CYS A 120 -1.21 12.92 3.30
CA CYS A 120 -0.40 11.93 2.64
C CYS A 120 -1.02 11.54 1.28
N ARG A 121 -0.27 10.72 0.54
CA ARG A 121 -0.69 10.17 -0.74
C ARG A 121 -0.45 8.66 -0.78
N ARG A 122 -1.21 7.96 -1.62
CA ARG A 122 -1.06 6.52 -1.90
C ARG A 122 -0.98 5.69 -0.61
N LEU A 123 -2.04 5.74 0.19
CA LEU A 123 -2.12 5.07 1.49
C LEU A 123 -2.22 3.56 1.31
N VAL A 124 -1.28 2.82 1.90
CA VAL A 124 -1.24 1.33 1.84
C VAL A 124 -1.80 0.70 3.10
N ALA A 125 -1.52 1.31 4.25
CA ALA A 125 -1.92 0.75 5.53
C ALA A 125 -2.09 1.83 6.60
N VAL A 126 -2.94 1.54 7.59
CA VAL A 126 -3.16 2.34 8.80
C VAL A 126 -3.00 1.42 10.01
N HIS A 127 -2.38 1.90 11.08
CA HIS A 127 -2.13 1.14 12.32
C HIS A 127 -1.49 -0.24 12.08
N LYS A 128 -0.52 -0.28 11.16
CA LYS A 128 0.17 -1.52 10.79
C LYS A 128 1.24 -1.85 11.82
N GLN A 129 1.29 -3.12 12.19
CA GLN A 129 2.36 -3.67 13.02
C GLN A 129 3.37 -4.39 12.14
N PHE A 130 4.64 -4.10 12.37
CA PHE A 130 5.77 -4.74 11.73
C PHE A 130 6.61 -5.45 12.79
N CYS A 131 7.26 -6.54 12.40
CA CYS A 131 8.16 -7.29 13.27
C CYS A 131 9.50 -7.39 12.57
N VAL A 132 10.60 -7.35 13.34
CA VAL A 132 11.91 -7.69 12.79
C VAL A 132 11.87 -9.16 12.35
N PRO A 133 12.09 -9.48 11.07
CA PRO A 133 12.19 -10.87 10.66
C PRO A 133 13.44 -11.48 11.32
N VAL A 134 13.23 -12.42 12.25
CA VAL A 134 14.30 -13.22 12.84
C VAL A 134 14.83 -14.14 11.74
N LYS A 135 15.96 -13.76 11.11
CA LYS A 135 16.74 -14.43 10.05
C LYS A 135 15.95 -15.25 9.00
N PRO A 136 16.13 -14.98 7.69
CA PRO A 136 15.36 -15.64 6.65
C PRO A 136 15.86 -17.08 6.44
N ASN A 137 15.19 -18.07 7.04
CA ASN A 137 15.07 -19.34 6.36
C ASN A 137 13.82 -19.27 5.49
N LEU A 138 14.05 -19.46 4.19
CA LEU A 138 13.06 -19.61 3.12
C LEU A 138 11.86 -20.42 3.63
N TYR A 139 10.65 -20.07 3.16
CA TYR A 139 9.33 -20.56 3.59
C TYR A 139 8.61 -19.71 4.66
N ALA A 140 8.21 -18.51 4.22
CA ALA A 140 7.33 -17.57 4.91
C ALA A 140 5.87 -18.06 5.05
N LYS A 141 5.64 -19.14 5.80
CA LYS A 141 4.30 -19.47 6.35
C LYS A 141 4.26 -19.64 7.87
N LYS A 142 5.40 -19.61 8.56
CA LYS A 142 5.48 -19.72 10.04
C LYS A 142 6.09 -18.52 10.76
N ALA A 143 6.47 -17.45 10.04
CA ALA A 143 7.09 -16.27 10.65
C ALA A 143 6.13 -15.46 11.56
N ALA A 144 4.82 -15.47 11.28
CA ALA A 144 3.82 -14.79 12.10
C ALA A 144 3.71 -15.38 13.52
N GLN A 145 4.08 -16.65 13.71
CA GLN A 145 4.04 -17.33 15.03
C GLN A 145 5.40 -17.27 15.76
N ALA A 146 6.50 -17.02 15.06
CA ALA A 146 7.84 -16.93 15.66
C ALA A 146 8.14 -15.56 16.32
N CYS A 147 7.35 -14.53 16.00
CA CYS A 147 7.48 -13.19 16.61
C CYS A 147 7.25 -13.18 18.13
N ALA A 148 6.63 -14.23 18.70
CA ALA A 148 6.30 -14.29 20.12
C ALA A 148 7.41 -14.87 21.01
N ALA A 149 8.47 -15.47 20.44
CA ALA A 149 9.35 -16.32 21.25
C ALA A 149 10.58 -15.61 21.83
N LYS A 150 11.34 -14.80 21.08
CA LYS A 150 12.62 -14.20 21.55
C LYS A 150 13.09 -12.93 20.80
N GLY A 151 12.21 -12.19 20.11
CA GLY A 151 12.57 -10.99 19.34
C GLY A 151 12.10 -9.68 19.99
N PRO A 152 12.61 -8.51 19.56
CA PRO A 152 12.00 -7.22 19.89
C PRO A 152 10.52 -7.24 19.47
N GLY A 153 9.63 -6.75 20.33
CA GLY A 153 8.18 -6.78 20.12
C GLY A 153 7.74 -6.02 18.85
N PRO A 154 6.49 -6.20 18.41
CA PRO A 154 5.99 -5.58 17.18
C PRO A 154 6.02 -4.06 17.26
N VAL A 155 6.54 -3.41 16.21
CA VAL A 155 6.54 -1.96 16.05
C VAL A 155 5.26 -1.52 15.37
N SER A 156 4.58 -0.52 15.93
CA SER A 156 3.35 0.03 15.37
C SER A 156 3.58 1.35 14.65
N VAL A 157 3.22 1.37 13.37
CA VAL A 157 3.24 2.55 12.50
C VAL A 157 1.80 3.05 12.32
N HIS A 158 1.59 4.36 12.36
CA HIS A 158 0.25 4.94 12.23
C HIS A 158 -0.24 4.90 10.78
N ALA A 159 0.62 5.18 9.81
CA ALA A 159 0.30 5.06 8.39
C ALA A 159 1.51 4.63 7.56
N VAL A 160 1.26 3.85 6.50
CA VAL A 160 2.23 3.51 5.46
C VAL A 160 1.75 4.17 4.18
N VAL A 161 2.54 5.11 3.66
CA VAL A 161 2.16 6.06 2.61
C VAL A 161 3.19 6.03 1.47
N ASP A 162 2.96 6.83 0.42
CA ASP A 162 3.80 6.84 -0.79
C ASP A 162 3.93 5.45 -1.43
N GLY A 163 2.86 4.65 -1.40
CA GLY A 163 2.85 3.29 -1.96
C GLY A 163 3.66 2.26 -1.16
N GLY A 164 4.20 2.64 0.00
CA GLY A 164 5.04 1.79 0.84
C GLY A 164 6.40 2.40 1.18
N ALA A 165 6.82 3.44 0.44
CA ALA A 165 8.12 4.08 0.57
C ALA A 165 8.29 4.92 1.84
N GLU A 166 7.20 5.27 2.54
CA GLU A 166 7.27 6.10 3.74
C GLU A 166 6.37 5.60 4.87
N TRP A 167 6.91 5.59 6.09
CA TRP A 167 6.26 5.17 7.32
C TRP A 167 6.05 6.37 8.23
N VAL A 168 4.81 6.59 8.65
CA VAL A 168 4.44 7.74 9.48
C VAL A 168 4.12 7.30 10.91
N ARG A 169 4.81 7.89 11.87
CA ARG A 169 4.61 7.70 13.31
C ARG A 169 4.19 9.03 13.95
N ILE A 170 2.95 9.07 14.42
CA ILE A 170 2.39 10.24 15.12
C ILE A 170 2.54 10.05 16.62
N ILE A 171 3.09 11.05 17.32
CA ILE A 171 3.31 11.03 18.77
C ILE A 171 2.52 12.22 19.36
N THR A 172 1.46 11.89 20.10
CA THR A 172 0.56 12.85 20.76
C THR A 172 0.91 13.13 22.21
N LYS A 173 2.07 12.62 22.69
CA LYS A 173 2.58 12.87 24.04
C LYS A 173 2.87 14.35 24.24
N SER A 174 2.52 14.88 25.41
CA SER A 174 2.85 16.25 25.78
C SER A 174 4.32 16.38 26.19
N PRO A 175 4.89 17.60 26.18
CA PRO A 175 6.24 17.84 26.69
C PRO A 175 6.44 17.35 28.13
N GLU A 176 5.44 17.51 29.00
CA GLU A 176 5.50 17.07 30.40
C GLU A 176 5.49 15.53 30.52
N ARG A 177 4.75 14.84 29.64
CA ARG A 177 4.76 13.38 29.60
C ARG A 177 6.13 12.86 29.18
N LEU A 178 6.76 13.50 28.19
CA LEU A 178 8.10 13.15 27.72
C LEU A 178 9.15 13.49 28.77
N SER A 179 9.03 14.62 29.48
CA SER A 179 9.95 14.97 30.56
C SER A 179 9.89 13.96 31.70
N HIS A 180 8.69 13.47 32.06
CA HIS A 180 8.56 12.40 33.05
C HIS A 180 9.23 11.11 32.58
N GLU A 181 9.06 10.72 31.31
CA GLU A 181 9.78 9.56 30.73
C GLU A 181 11.31 9.75 30.78
N MET A 182 11.80 10.97 30.58
CA MET A 182 13.22 11.30 30.67
C MET A 182 13.72 11.20 32.12
N ILE A 183 12.99 11.75 33.08
CA ILE A 183 13.34 11.66 34.50
C ILE A 183 13.35 10.20 34.98
N GLU A 184 12.35 9.40 34.57
CA GLU A 184 12.29 7.96 34.85
C GLU A 184 13.51 7.21 34.26
N ALA A 185 14.03 7.68 33.13
CA ALA A 185 15.25 7.18 32.50
C ALA A 185 16.55 7.73 33.14
N GLY A 186 16.47 8.41 34.30
CA GLY A 186 17.63 8.97 35.00
C GLY A 186 18.18 10.25 34.39
N TRP A 187 17.39 10.96 33.58
CA TRP A 187 17.79 12.26 33.03
C TRP A 187 17.61 13.38 34.05
N ASP A 188 18.71 14.05 34.40
CA ASP A 188 18.68 15.32 35.15
C ASP A 188 18.15 16.47 34.27
N TRP A 189 16.82 16.60 34.23
CA TRP A 189 16.08 17.60 33.46
C TRP A 189 16.32 19.03 33.97
N GLY A 190 16.56 19.98 33.04
CA GLY A 190 16.75 21.39 33.37
C GLY A 190 18.11 21.76 33.95
N VAL A 191 19.06 20.81 34.02
CA VAL A 191 20.45 21.09 34.41
C VAL A 191 21.25 21.51 33.17
N PRO A 192 21.81 22.73 33.11
CA PRO A 192 22.61 23.17 31.98
C PRO A 192 23.84 22.29 31.81
N ARG A 193 23.95 21.59 30.68
CA ARG A 193 25.13 20.75 30.36
C ARG A 193 26.04 21.48 29.39
N PRO A 194 27.36 21.56 29.66
CA PRO A 194 28.34 22.04 28.69
C PRO A 194 28.25 21.25 27.38
N VAL A 195 28.44 21.93 26.23
CA VAL A 195 28.37 21.36 24.87
C VAL A 195 29.21 20.09 24.71
N ASP A 196 30.31 20.03 25.44
CA ASP A 196 31.36 19.01 25.33
C ASP A 196 31.02 17.73 26.11
N MET A 197 30.10 17.83 27.09
CA MET A 197 29.55 16.69 27.85
C MET A 197 28.44 15.96 27.07
N TRP A 198 28.09 16.43 25.87
CA TRP A 198 27.00 15.89 25.07
C TRP A 198 27.39 14.60 24.29
N GLU A 199 28.69 14.31 24.18
CA GLU A 199 29.23 13.11 23.50
C GLU A 199 29.57 11.95 24.46
N GLU A 200 29.66 12.22 25.78
CA GLU A 200 30.10 11.22 26.78
C GLU A 200 28.98 10.38 27.41
N LEU A 201 27.72 10.72 27.16
CA LEU A 201 26.60 9.89 27.61
C LEU A 201 26.60 8.58 26.82
N ASP A 202 26.55 7.43 27.50
CA ASP A 202 26.34 6.13 26.86
C ASP A 202 25.02 6.18 26.06
N GLU A 203 25.16 6.49 24.78
CA GLU A 203 24.03 6.72 23.88
C GLU A 203 23.19 5.44 23.76
N GLU A 204 23.80 4.27 23.88
CA GLU A 204 23.13 3.00 23.75
C GLU A 204 22.26 2.73 24.98
N ALA A 205 22.80 2.91 26.19
CA ALA A 205 22.01 2.83 27.44
C ALA A 205 20.84 3.84 27.42
N PHE A 206 21.13 5.09 27.06
CA PHE A 206 20.12 6.16 27.00
C PHE A 206 18.98 5.87 26.01
N MET A 207 19.31 5.32 24.83
CA MET A 207 18.32 4.93 23.82
C MET A 207 17.44 3.78 24.30
N HIS A 208 17.96 2.91 25.16
CA HIS A 208 17.21 1.81 25.76
C HIS A 208 16.28 2.28 26.88
N ASP A 209 16.66 3.29 27.65
CA ASP A 209 15.87 3.70 28.82
C ASP A 209 14.65 4.54 28.47
N LEU A 210 14.74 5.45 27.50
CA LEU A 210 13.58 6.24 27.07
C LEU A 210 12.64 5.43 26.15
N VAL A 211 11.40 5.21 26.59
CA VAL A 211 10.39 4.43 25.84
C VAL A 211 10.21 4.94 24.40
N THR A 212 10.17 6.26 24.21
CA THR A 212 9.98 6.85 22.88
C THR A 212 11.17 6.60 21.95
N LEU A 213 12.41 6.71 22.44
CA LEU A 213 13.62 6.44 21.65
C LEU A 213 13.77 4.96 21.37
N ARG A 214 13.44 4.10 22.34
CA ARG A 214 13.38 2.64 22.15
C ARG A 214 12.44 2.27 21.01
N GLN A 215 11.24 2.85 20.96
CA GLN A 215 10.28 2.62 19.88
C GLN A 215 10.81 3.10 18.52
N VAL A 216 11.47 4.24 18.48
CA VAL A 216 12.07 4.78 17.25
C VAL A 216 13.22 3.90 16.77
N LYS A 217 14.11 3.45 17.68
CA LYS A 217 15.19 2.51 17.37
C LYS A 217 14.65 1.20 16.80
N GLN A 218 13.66 0.61 17.46
CA GLN A 218 13.00 -0.59 16.94
C GLN A 218 12.39 -0.34 15.56
N MET A 219 11.81 0.84 15.31
CA MET A 219 11.26 1.18 14.00
C MET A 219 12.35 1.31 12.93
N VAL A 220 13.51 1.87 13.27
CA VAL A 220 14.70 1.92 12.38
C VAL A 220 15.21 0.51 12.08
N ASP A 221 15.35 -0.34 13.10
CA ASP A 221 15.80 -1.73 12.93
C ASP A 221 14.84 -2.54 12.04
N VAL A 222 13.53 -2.31 12.22
CA VAL A 222 12.50 -2.93 11.39
C VAL A 222 12.54 -2.35 9.98
N ALA A 223 12.64 -1.03 9.80
CA ALA A 223 12.76 -0.39 8.49
C ALA A 223 13.97 -0.91 7.70
N LYS A 224 15.12 -1.12 8.35
CA LYS A 224 16.31 -1.75 7.76
C LYS A 224 16.09 -3.17 7.25
N ALA A 225 15.15 -3.90 7.84
CA ALA A 225 14.84 -5.26 7.41
C ALA A 225 13.75 -5.30 6.32
N HIS A 226 13.23 -4.14 5.91
CA HIS A 226 12.16 -4.01 4.95
C HIS A 226 12.64 -3.24 3.72
N TRP A 227 12.34 -3.81 2.55
CA TRP A 227 12.61 -3.19 1.26
C TRP A 227 11.31 -2.75 0.61
N HIS A 228 11.37 -1.64 -0.11
CA HIS A 228 10.33 -1.17 -1.01
C HIS A 228 10.97 -0.64 -2.27
N ASN A 229 10.81 -1.36 -3.38
CA ASN A 229 11.42 -1.00 -4.67
C ASN A 229 12.92 -0.76 -4.52
N PHE A 230 13.62 -1.71 -3.89
CA PHE A 230 15.08 -1.70 -3.71
C PHE A 230 15.63 -0.61 -2.78
N LEU A 231 14.77 0.13 -2.10
CA LEU A 231 15.12 1.15 -1.11
C LEU A 231 14.54 0.81 0.24
N HIS A 232 15.19 1.24 1.31
CA HIS A 232 14.61 1.21 2.64
C HIS A 232 13.49 2.27 2.77
N PRO A 233 12.42 1.97 3.51
CA PRO A 233 11.34 2.92 3.73
C PRO A 233 11.84 4.09 4.58
N ARG A 234 11.46 5.30 4.15
CA ARG A 234 11.71 6.54 4.91
C ARG A 234 10.79 6.58 6.12
N ILE A 235 11.26 7.15 7.22
CA ILE A 235 10.47 7.27 8.45
C ILE A 235 10.15 8.75 8.68
N ARG A 236 8.88 9.08 8.93
CA ARG A 236 8.45 10.40 9.40
C ARG A 236 7.86 10.28 10.80
N ILE A 237 8.47 10.96 11.76
CA ILE A 237 8.00 11.05 13.14
C ILE A 237 7.44 12.44 13.36
N ILE A 238 6.18 12.51 13.79
CA ILE A 238 5.45 13.77 13.98
C ILE A 238 5.10 13.92 15.46
N PHE A 239 5.72 14.88 16.13
CA PHE A 239 5.37 15.27 17.49
C PHE A 239 4.34 16.38 17.47
N THR A 240 3.10 16.09 17.85
CA THR A 240 1.99 17.04 17.65
C THR A 240 1.87 18.10 18.74
N ARG A 241 2.62 17.95 19.85
CA ARG A 241 2.58 18.85 21.01
C ARG A 241 3.94 19.35 21.46
N VAL A 242 5.02 18.90 20.83
CA VAL A 242 6.40 19.35 21.13
C VAL A 242 6.77 20.44 20.16
N ARG A 243 7.37 21.54 20.64
CA ARG A 243 7.90 22.63 19.80
C ARG A 243 9.42 22.64 19.86
N ARG A 244 10.07 22.97 18.74
CA ARG A 244 11.53 23.10 18.70
C ARG A 244 11.96 24.36 19.47
N TYR A 245 13.15 24.33 20.05
CA TYR A 245 13.80 25.46 20.73
C TYR A 245 13.08 25.99 21.98
N GLN A 246 11.98 25.35 22.39
CA GLN A 246 11.30 25.68 23.64
C GLN A 246 11.97 25.01 24.84
N ASN A 247 12.60 23.85 24.63
CA ASN A 247 13.22 23.07 25.69
C ASN A 247 14.45 22.31 25.15
N ALA A 248 15.63 22.69 25.62
CA ALA A 248 16.90 22.13 25.18
C ALA A 248 17.02 20.61 25.38
N ASP A 249 16.44 20.06 26.46
CA ASP A 249 16.46 18.62 26.73
C ASP A 249 15.63 17.85 25.68
N LEU A 250 14.46 18.38 25.29
CA LEU A 250 13.64 17.77 24.23
C LEU A 250 14.28 17.94 22.85
N ASP A 251 14.86 19.10 22.57
CA ASP A 251 15.55 19.34 21.31
C ASP A 251 16.70 18.35 21.11
N MET A 252 17.42 18.02 22.19
CA MET A 252 18.43 16.97 22.18
C MET A 252 17.84 15.59 21.87
N VAL A 253 16.66 15.24 22.41
CA VAL A 253 15.98 13.98 22.05
C VAL A 253 15.61 13.96 20.56
N LEU A 254 15.10 15.07 20.02
CA LEU A 254 14.78 15.19 18.59
C LEU A 254 16.03 15.03 17.72
N GLU A 255 17.15 15.64 18.14
CA GLU A 255 18.43 15.52 17.45
C GLU A 255 18.99 14.09 17.51
N LYS A 256 18.87 13.41 18.66
CA LYS A 256 19.24 11.98 18.79
C LYS A 256 18.43 11.08 17.85
N ILE A 257 17.13 11.35 17.69
CA ILE A 257 16.29 10.64 16.71
C ILE A 257 16.83 10.85 15.29
N HIS A 258 17.21 12.08 14.93
CA HIS A 258 17.75 12.37 13.60
C HIS A 258 19.09 11.66 13.37
N ARG A 259 20.02 11.74 14.32
CA ARG A 259 21.32 11.04 14.26
C ARG A 259 21.19 9.53 14.17
N LEU A 260 20.17 8.96 14.82
CA LEU A 260 19.88 7.52 14.71
C LEU A 260 19.60 7.11 13.27
N GLY A 261 18.87 7.94 12.51
CA GLY A 261 18.64 7.70 11.09
C GLY A 261 19.94 7.72 10.28
N VAL A 262 20.74 8.77 10.46
CA VAL A 262 22.02 8.95 9.75
C VAL A 262 22.98 7.78 9.99
N ARG A 263 23.14 7.34 11.24
CA ARG A 263 24.03 6.19 11.57
C ARG A 263 23.57 4.86 10.99
N ASN A 264 22.29 4.78 10.64
CA ASN A 264 21.66 3.56 10.17
C ASN A 264 21.34 3.64 8.67
N ASP A 265 21.78 4.66 7.94
CA ASP A 265 21.46 4.86 6.52
C ASP A 265 19.94 4.85 6.24
N ILE A 266 19.13 5.26 7.23
CA ILE A 266 17.68 5.40 7.12
C ILE A 266 17.33 6.89 7.16
N THR A 267 16.56 7.35 6.17
CA THR A 267 16.08 8.74 6.17
C THR A 267 14.97 8.91 7.21
N ILE A 268 15.22 9.74 8.23
CA ILE A 268 14.24 10.10 9.26
C ILE A 268 13.90 11.59 9.21
N TYR A 269 12.63 11.90 8.99
CA TYR A 269 12.06 13.24 9.12
C TYR A 269 11.44 13.41 10.50
N VAL A 270 11.84 14.47 11.22
CA VAL A 270 11.31 14.80 12.56
C VAL A 270 10.53 16.10 12.51
N GLU A 271 9.20 15.97 12.50
CA GLU A 271 8.26 17.08 12.48
C GLU A 271 7.76 17.40 13.89
N THR A 272 7.51 18.68 14.15
CA THR A 272 7.07 19.18 15.47
C THR A 272 5.76 19.96 15.37
N ALA A 273 5.24 20.43 16.49
CA ALA A 273 3.94 21.10 16.56
C ALA A 273 3.85 22.39 15.75
N GLU A 274 4.98 22.94 15.29
CA GLU A 274 5.06 24.13 14.43
C GLU A 274 5.08 23.80 12.94
N SER A 275 5.37 22.54 12.59
CA SER A 275 5.45 22.10 11.21
C SER A 275 4.11 22.26 10.50
N GLU A 276 4.15 22.49 9.19
CA GLU A 276 2.94 22.59 8.36
C GLU A 276 2.05 21.37 8.52
N TRP A 277 2.62 20.18 8.78
CA TRP A 277 1.91 18.94 9.05
C TRP A 277 0.94 19.00 10.24
N VAL A 278 1.22 19.87 11.22
CA VAL A 278 0.42 20.04 12.43
C VAL A 278 -0.33 21.38 12.42
N THR A 279 0.30 22.46 11.96
CA THR A 279 -0.24 23.83 12.03
C THR A 279 -1.08 24.25 10.84
N ASN A 280 -0.94 23.62 9.67
CA ASN A 280 -1.69 24.06 8.50
C ASN A 280 -3.20 23.81 8.71
N GLU A 281 -3.94 24.88 9.01
CA GLU A 281 -5.38 24.86 9.30
C GLU A 281 -6.25 24.84 8.05
N ALA A 282 -5.68 25.06 6.85
CA ALA A 282 -6.47 25.02 5.63
C ALA A 282 -7.04 23.59 5.44
N PRO A 283 -8.37 23.42 5.47
CA PRO A 283 -8.96 22.12 5.24
C PRO A 283 -8.61 21.71 3.81
N VAL A 284 -7.79 20.67 3.68
CA VAL A 284 -7.68 19.98 2.39
C VAL A 284 -9.08 19.49 2.07
N ASP A 285 -9.62 19.90 0.92
CA ASP A 285 -10.90 19.42 0.44
C ASP A 285 -10.93 17.89 0.56
N THR A 286 -11.94 17.38 1.28
CA THR A 286 -11.99 15.96 1.64
C THR A 286 -12.01 15.07 0.41
N ALA A 287 -12.63 15.49 -0.69
CA ALA A 287 -12.64 14.72 -1.94
C ALA A 287 -11.25 14.67 -2.57
N ILE A 288 -10.51 15.79 -2.56
CA ILE A 288 -9.11 15.83 -3.02
C ILE A 288 -8.21 14.97 -2.13
N ALA A 289 -8.36 15.06 -0.81
CA ALA A 289 -7.59 14.26 0.15
C ALA A 289 -7.83 12.75 -0.06
N ILE A 290 -9.09 12.33 -0.16
CA ILE A 290 -9.45 10.94 -0.42
C ILE A 290 -8.86 10.49 -1.76
N SER A 291 -9.01 11.28 -2.82
CA SER A 291 -8.43 10.98 -4.14
C SER A 291 -6.90 10.78 -4.09
N ASN A 292 -6.19 11.61 -3.33
CA ASN A 292 -4.74 11.48 -3.13
C ASN A 292 -4.37 10.23 -2.33
N LEU A 293 -5.19 9.83 -1.36
CA LEU A 293 -4.96 8.65 -0.53
C LEU A 293 -5.21 7.33 -1.25
N LEU A 294 -6.04 7.32 -2.29
CA LEU A 294 -6.32 6.11 -3.03
C LEU A 294 -5.01 5.49 -3.53
N PRO A 295 -4.79 4.18 -3.28
CA PRO A 295 -3.71 3.44 -3.93
C PRO A 295 -3.81 3.69 -5.43
N ARG A 296 -2.77 4.28 -6.02
CA ARG A 296 -2.75 4.43 -7.48
C ARG A 296 -2.46 3.06 -8.08
N CYS A 297 -3.19 2.73 -9.15
CA CYS A 297 -2.71 1.82 -10.18
C CYS A 297 -1.30 2.26 -10.61
N PRO A 298 -0.44 1.38 -11.20
CA PRO A 298 0.93 1.76 -11.57
C PRO A 298 0.91 3.12 -12.26
N ASP A 299 1.63 4.11 -11.71
CA ASP A 299 1.42 5.48 -12.15
C ASP A 299 1.90 5.59 -13.60
N VAL A 300 1.00 5.96 -14.49
CA VAL A 300 1.39 6.30 -15.86
C VAL A 300 2.47 7.37 -15.87
N ALA A 301 2.55 8.27 -14.88
CA ALA A 301 3.64 9.23 -14.78
C ALA A 301 5.02 8.60 -14.52
N GLU A 302 5.08 7.38 -13.96
CA GLU A 302 6.31 6.63 -13.70
C GLU A 302 6.76 5.82 -14.92
N LEU A 303 5.88 5.64 -15.92
CA LEU A 303 6.21 4.98 -17.17
C LEU A 303 7.12 5.88 -18.01
N CYS A 304 8.31 5.38 -18.35
CA CYS A 304 9.20 6.07 -19.27
C CYS A 304 8.52 6.29 -20.65
N GLU A 305 9.09 7.17 -21.47
CA GLU A 305 8.54 7.47 -22.81
C GLU A 305 8.50 6.23 -23.74
N MET A 306 9.34 5.23 -23.44
CA MET A 306 9.59 4.09 -24.32
C MET A 306 9.62 2.77 -23.51
N PRO A 307 8.47 2.31 -23.00
CA PRO A 307 8.40 1.11 -22.18
C PRO A 307 8.63 -0.17 -22.98
N LEU A 308 9.29 -1.15 -22.35
CA LEU A 308 9.41 -2.50 -22.88
C LEU A 308 8.21 -3.35 -22.45
N LEU A 309 7.51 -3.92 -23.42
CA LEU A 309 6.40 -4.83 -23.22
C LEU A 309 6.90 -6.27 -23.13
N ASP A 310 6.53 -6.94 -22.04
CA ASP A 310 6.72 -8.37 -21.85
C ASP A 310 5.72 -9.18 -22.71
N THR A 311 6.04 -10.44 -23.00
CA THR A 311 5.19 -11.36 -23.77
C THR A 311 3.77 -11.43 -23.20
N SER A 312 3.63 -11.40 -21.87
CA SER A 312 2.32 -11.49 -21.22
C SER A 312 1.37 -10.32 -21.57
N ILE A 313 1.91 -9.14 -21.84
CA ILE A 313 1.14 -7.98 -22.33
C ILE A 313 0.76 -8.16 -23.79
N LEU A 314 1.71 -8.56 -24.63
CA LEU A 314 1.45 -8.76 -26.06
C LEU A 314 0.40 -9.84 -26.29
N ILE A 315 0.48 -10.93 -25.53
CA ILE A 315 -0.51 -12.00 -25.55
C ILE A 315 -1.90 -11.48 -25.14
N ALA A 316 -1.99 -10.59 -24.16
CA ALA A 316 -3.25 -9.96 -23.79
C ALA A 316 -3.78 -9.06 -24.91
N LEU A 317 -2.91 -8.27 -25.56
CA LEU A 317 -3.26 -7.37 -26.68
C LEU A 317 -3.68 -8.07 -27.97
N VAL A 318 -3.43 -9.37 -28.10
CA VAL A 318 -3.90 -10.13 -29.27
C VAL A 318 -5.07 -11.02 -28.94
N SER A 319 -5.44 -11.18 -27.67
CA SER A 319 -6.38 -12.23 -27.25
C SER A 319 -7.82 -11.95 -27.68
N ASP A 320 -8.54 -12.99 -28.10
CA ASP A 320 -9.98 -12.84 -28.41
C ASP A 320 -10.80 -12.38 -27.19
N MET A 321 -10.41 -12.78 -25.98
CA MET A 321 -11.07 -12.37 -24.74
C MET A 321 -11.07 -10.86 -24.51
N CYS A 322 -10.00 -10.19 -24.94
CA CYS A 322 -9.83 -8.75 -24.73
C CYS A 322 -10.43 -7.92 -25.89
N HIS A 323 -10.84 -8.57 -26.98
CA HIS A 323 -11.27 -7.92 -28.22
C HIS A 323 -12.65 -8.36 -28.71
N GLY A 324 -13.29 -9.31 -28.02
CA GLY A 324 -14.56 -9.89 -28.42
C GLY A 324 -15.36 -10.41 -27.22
N HIS A 325 -16.59 -10.83 -27.49
CA HIS A 325 -17.44 -11.44 -26.47
C HIS A 325 -17.17 -12.95 -26.42
N VAL A 326 -16.67 -13.43 -25.29
CA VAL A 326 -16.43 -14.85 -25.03
C VAL A 326 -17.40 -15.30 -23.93
N GLU A 327 -18.11 -16.40 -24.16
CA GLU A 327 -18.99 -17.00 -23.17
C GLU A 327 -18.23 -17.97 -22.26
N THR A 328 -18.62 -18.03 -20.99
CA THR A 328 -18.02 -18.97 -20.03
C THR A 328 -18.53 -20.38 -20.25
N GLU A 329 -17.62 -21.32 -20.46
CA GLU A 329 -17.97 -22.73 -20.58
C GLU A 329 -17.61 -23.54 -19.32
N PRO A 330 -18.38 -24.58 -18.96
CA PRO A 330 -18.13 -25.38 -17.75
C PRO A 330 -16.78 -26.11 -17.73
N TRP A 331 -16.17 -26.32 -18.90
CA TRP A 331 -14.87 -26.99 -19.00
C TRP A 331 -13.68 -26.07 -18.77
N MET A 332 -13.88 -24.75 -18.84
CA MET A 332 -12.85 -23.74 -18.63
C MET A 332 -12.35 -23.76 -17.18
N SER A 333 -11.10 -23.35 -16.97
CA SER A 333 -10.57 -23.21 -15.61
C SER A 333 -11.30 -22.08 -14.86
N HIS A 334 -11.29 -22.15 -13.52
CA HIS A 334 -11.86 -21.09 -12.69
C HIS A 334 -11.23 -19.72 -12.99
N ASP A 335 -9.91 -19.67 -13.19
CA ASP A 335 -9.18 -18.44 -13.52
C ASP A 335 -9.63 -17.85 -14.85
N LEU A 336 -9.87 -18.71 -15.86
CA LEU A 336 -10.37 -18.30 -17.15
C LEU A 336 -11.83 -17.80 -17.08
N GLN A 337 -12.68 -18.48 -16.31
CA GLN A 337 -14.06 -18.03 -16.08
C GLN A 337 -14.11 -16.71 -15.31
N SER A 338 -13.25 -16.51 -14.31
CA SER A 338 -13.13 -15.23 -13.59
C SER A 338 -12.72 -14.12 -14.55
N HIS A 339 -11.72 -14.38 -15.39
CA HIS A 339 -11.22 -13.42 -16.37
C HIS A 339 -12.28 -13.03 -17.40
N ILE A 340 -13.07 -13.98 -17.92
CA ILE A 340 -14.21 -13.69 -18.82
C ILE A 340 -15.24 -12.81 -18.09
N LYS A 341 -15.57 -13.13 -16.84
CA LYS A 341 -16.53 -12.34 -16.05
C LYS A 341 -16.04 -10.93 -15.79
N ASP A 342 -14.75 -10.76 -15.47
CA ASP A 342 -14.15 -9.44 -15.26
C ASP A 342 -14.27 -8.57 -16.52
N GLU A 343 -13.97 -9.15 -17.69
CA GLU A 343 -14.18 -8.50 -18.99
C GLU A 343 -15.67 -8.18 -19.21
N GLN A 344 -16.60 -9.10 -18.94
CA GLN A 344 -18.05 -8.84 -19.08
C GLN A 344 -18.58 -7.76 -18.11
N ASP A 345 -17.99 -7.65 -16.93
CA ASP A 345 -18.34 -6.69 -15.88
C ASP A 345 -17.70 -5.29 -16.08
N GLY A 346 -17.05 -5.08 -17.23
CA GLY A 346 -16.50 -3.81 -17.69
C GLY A 346 -15.02 -3.57 -17.36
N ASN A 347 -14.28 -4.56 -16.85
CA ASN A 347 -12.84 -4.44 -16.56
C ASN A 347 -12.00 -4.77 -17.80
N HIS A 348 -12.22 -4.03 -18.87
CA HIS A 348 -11.61 -4.34 -20.16
C HIS A 348 -10.12 -4.00 -20.20
N PHE A 349 -9.30 -4.99 -20.49
CA PHE A 349 -7.85 -4.78 -20.62
C PHE A 349 -7.48 -3.82 -21.73
N VAL A 350 -8.14 -3.90 -22.89
CA VAL A 350 -7.77 -3.12 -24.06
C VAL A 350 -7.96 -1.61 -23.82
N PRO A 351 -9.14 -1.11 -23.41
CA PRO A 351 -9.33 0.27 -22.99
C PRO A 351 -8.36 0.69 -21.89
N TYR A 352 -8.22 -0.14 -20.84
CA TYR A 352 -7.30 0.12 -19.72
C TYR A 352 -5.86 0.31 -20.20
N PHE A 353 -5.37 -0.58 -21.06
CA PHE A 353 -4.02 -0.52 -21.61
C PHE A 353 -3.83 0.68 -22.54
N THR A 354 -4.82 1.00 -23.38
CA THR A 354 -4.74 2.17 -24.28
C THR A 354 -4.70 3.48 -23.50
N ASP A 355 -5.52 3.61 -22.45
CA ASP A 355 -5.51 4.77 -21.55
C ASP A 355 -4.19 4.85 -20.77
N PHE A 356 -3.65 3.70 -20.37
CA PHE A 356 -2.39 3.58 -19.65
C PHE A 356 -1.18 4.01 -20.50
N VAL A 357 -1.03 3.44 -21.69
CA VAL A 357 0.13 3.75 -22.55
C VAL A 357 0.06 5.17 -23.09
N GLY A 358 -1.15 5.69 -23.32
CA GLY A 358 -1.40 7.03 -23.83
C GLY A 358 -0.87 7.24 -25.26
N PRO A 359 -1.34 8.28 -25.96
CA PRO A 359 -1.04 8.50 -27.38
C PRO A 359 0.40 9.00 -27.69
N ARG A 360 1.29 9.10 -26.69
CA ARG A 360 2.61 9.74 -26.83
C ARG A 360 3.81 8.82 -26.57
N ARG A 361 3.59 7.56 -26.24
CA ARG A 361 4.69 6.62 -25.97
C ARG A 361 5.03 5.81 -27.20
N SER A 362 6.29 5.41 -27.35
CA SER A 362 6.70 4.41 -28.36
C SER A 362 6.69 3.05 -27.70
N LEU A 363 5.82 2.15 -28.14
CA LEU A 363 5.75 0.79 -27.60
C LEU A 363 6.85 -0.08 -28.18
N ARG A 364 7.62 -0.73 -27.31
CA ARG A 364 8.75 -1.58 -27.69
C ARG A 364 8.61 -2.99 -27.16
N CYS A 365 9.17 -3.94 -27.90
CA CYS A 365 9.43 -5.28 -27.39
C CYS A 365 10.77 -5.78 -27.93
N THR A 366 11.33 -6.84 -27.34
CA THR A 366 12.55 -7.46 -27.88
C THR A 366 12.20 -8.44 -28.99
N ARG A 367 13.16 -8.71 -29.89
CA ARG A 367 12.99 -9.74 -30.93
C ARG A 367 12.52 -11.10 -30.36
N PRO A 368 13.13 -11.67 -29.28
CA PRO A 368 12.65 -12.93 -28.70
C PRO A 368 11.20 -12.90 -28.20
N VAL A 369 10.73 -11.75 -27.71
CA VAL A 369 9.31 -11.58 -27.31
C VAL A 369 8.40 -11.59 -28.54
N ALA A 370 8.77 -10.86 -29.59
CA ALA A 370 8.01 -10.83 -30.84
C ALA A 370 7.94 -12.22 -31.49
N ASP A 371 9.07 -12.94 -31.53
CA ASP A 371 9.14 -14.29 -32.08
C ASP A 371 8.29 -15.27 -31.26
N GLN A 372 8.34 -15.19 -29.93
CA GLN A 372 7.52 -16.02 -29.05
C GLN A 372 6.02 -15.74 -29.22
N LEU A 373 5.62 -14.48 -29.38
CA LEU A 373 4.22 -14.12 -29.66
C LEU A 373 3.75 -14.77 -30.97
N MET A 374 4.56 -14.66 -32.02
CA MET A 374 4.25 -15.25 -33.33
C MET A 374 4.20 -16.77 -33.28
N GLU A 375 5.11 -17.42 -32.54
CA GLU A 375 5.10 -18.88 -32.33
C GLU A 375 3.82 -19.32 -31.62
N ILE A 376 3.50 -18.72 -30.47
CA ILE A 376 2.31 -19.06 -29.67
C ILE A 376 1.03 -18.89 -30.50
N THR A 377 0.89 -17.77 -31.21
CA THR A 377 -0.32 -17.49 -32.00
C THR A 377 -0.42 -18.37 -33.25
N THR A 378 0.70 -18.75 -33.86
CA THR A 378 0.70 -19.68 -35.00
C THR A 378 0.35 -21.11 -34.57
N THR A 379 0.81 -21.55 -33.39
CA THR A 379 0.58 -22.92 -32.90
C THR A 379 -0.76 -23.09 -32.19
N MET A 380 -1.17 -22.13 -31.38
CA MET A 380 -2.30 -22.25 -30.45
C MET A 380 -3.37 -21.16 -30.61
N GLY A 381 -3.10 -20.11 -31.37
CA GLY A 381 -4.00 -18.98 -31.51
C GLY A 381 -5.14 -19.23 -32.50
N THR A 382 -6.22 -18.45 -32.35
CA THR A 382 -7.26 -18.39 -33.37
C THR A 382 -6.78 -17.59 -34.59
N VAL A 383 -7.55 -17.66 -35.69
CA VAL A 383 -7.26 -16.87 -36.90
C VAL A 383 -7.23 -15.37 -36.60
N THR A 384 -8.11 -14.89 -35.73
CA THR A 384 -8.18 -13.49 -35.30
C THR A 384 -7.04 -13.09 -34.37
N GLU A 385 -6.62 -13.96 -33.45
CA GLU A 385 -5.45 -13.71 -32.60
C GLU A 385 -4.15 -13.65 -33.41
N LEU A 386 -3.97 -14.55 -34.38
CA LEU A 386 -2.84 -14.53 -35.30
C LEU A 386 -2.81 -13.25 -36.15
N GLU A 387 -3.97 -12.81 -36.65
CA GLU A 387 -4.05 -11.59 -37.44
C GLU A 387 -3.72 -10.34 -36.61
N ARG A 388 -4.21 -10.26 -35.37
CA ARG A 388 -3.81 -9.17 -34.44
C ARG A 388 -2.31 -9.20 -34.14
N ALA A 389 -1.71 -10.38 -33.94
CA ALA A 389 -0.26 -10.50 -33.73
C ALA A 389 0.55 -9.98 -34.93
N ARG A 390 0.12 -10.28 -36.16
CA ARG A 390 0.74 -9.74 -37.38
C ARG A 390 0.63 -8.22 -37.45
N ILE A 391 -0.51 -7.64 -37.08
CA ILE A 391 -0.69 -6.18 -37.04
C ILE A 391 0.27 -5.55 -36.02
N LEU A 392 0.48 -6.16 -34.85
CA LEU A 392 1.39 -5.65 -33.84
C LEU A 392 2.87 -5.74 -34.26
N VAL A 393 3.30 -6.85 -34.89
CA VAL A 393 4.71 -7.18 -35.11
C VAL A 393 5.17 -6.97 -36.56
N SER A 394 4.37 -7.37 -37.54
CA SER A 394 4.76 -7.46 -38.96
C SER A 394 4.34 -6.26 -39.82
N GLY A 395 3.62 -5.30 -39.23
CA GLY A 395 3.19 -4.07 -39.91
C GLY A 395 1.68 -4.03 -40.13
N GLY A 396 1.04 -3.07 -39.47
CA GLY A 396 -0.37 -2.74 -39.61
C GLY A 396 -0.67 -1.40 -38.94
N SER A 397 -1.89 -0.90 -39.12
CA SER A 397 -2.32 0.35 -38.50
C SER A 397 -3.25 0.10 -37.31
N SER A 398 -3.39 1.08 -36.41
CA SER A 398 -4.41 1.04 -35.35
C SER A 398 -5.81 0.84 -35.92
N SER A 399 -6.06 1.30 -37.15
CA SER A 399 -7.35 1.10 -37.85
C SER A 399 -7.59 -0.36 -38.22
N ASP A 400 -6.55 -1.13 -38.53
CA ASP A 400 -6.68 -2.56 -38.82
C ASP A 400 -6.95 -3.34 -37.53
N LEU A 401 -6.27 -2.97 -36.44
CA LEU A 401 -6.54 -3.56 -35.11
C LEU A 401 -7.96 -3.24 -34.62
N GLN A 402 -8.45 -2.03 -34.89
CA GLN A 402 -9.82 -1.61 -34.54
C GLN A 402 -10.89 -2.45 -35.21
N ARG A 403 -10.69 -2.88 -36.47
CA ARG A 403 -11.64 -3.76 -37.18
C ARG A 403 -11.77 -5.14 -36.54
N LEU A 404 -10.78 -5.55 -35.75
CA LEU A 404 -10.72 -6.84 -35.06
C LEU A 404 -11.03 -6.73 -33.55
N SER A 405 -11.56 -5.59 -33.11
CA SER A 405 -11.91 -5.33 -31.71
C SER A 405 -13.32 -4.78 -31.55
N CYS A 406 -14.03 -5.26 -30.54
CA CYS A 406 -15.29 -4.66 -30.08
C CYS A 406 -15.12 -3.42 -29.20
N HIS A 407 -13.89 -3.08 -28.80
CA HIS A 407 -13.60 -1.91 -27.96
C HIS A 407 -13.04 -0.76 -28.79
N PRO A 408 -13.34 0.50 -28.44
CA PRO A 408 -12.68 1.64 -29.05
C PRO A 408 -11.20 1.64 -28.65
N LEU A 409 -10.34 1.52 -29.64
CA LEU A 409 -8.91 1.76 -29.51
C LEU A 409 -8.68 3.26 -29.71
N ILE A 410 -7.82 3.86 -28.89
CA ILE A 410 -7.39 5.23 -29.13
C ILE A 410 -6.72 5.30 -30.51
N ASP A 411 -7.07 6.30 -31.33
CA ASP A 411 -6.62 6.52 -32.72
C ASP A 411 -5.09 6.68 -32.91
N LYS A 412 -4.26 6.37 -31.89
CA LYS A 412 -2.82 6.62 -31.85
C LYS A 412 -2.04 5.56 -31.08
N LEU A 413 -2.47 4.30 -31.06
CA LEU A 413 -1.56 3.24 -30.59
C LEU A 413 -0.35 3.19 -31.55
N PRO A 414 0.90 3.36 -31.07
CA PRO A 414 2.09 3.40 -31.91
C PRO A 414 2.33 2.01 -32.52
N LEU A 415 1.77 1.78 -33.71
CA LEU A 415 1.90 0.53 -34.44
C LEU A 415 2.65 0.75 -35.77
N PRO A 416 3.46 -0.24 -36.22
CA PRO A 416 3.79 -1.48 -35.51
C PRO A 416 4.69 -1.23 -34.28
N LEU A 417 4.81 -2.23 -33.41
CA LEU A 417 5.72 -2.19 -32.26
C LEU A 417 7.17 -2.02 -32.73
N GLU A 418 7.95 -1.19 -32.03
CA GLU A 418 9.37 -1.08 -32.29
C GLU A 418 10.10 -2.29 -31.69
N ILE A 419 10.63 -3.15 -32.56
CA ILE A 419 11.35 -4.36 -32.14
C ILE A 419 12.81 -3.99 -31.89
N ILE A 420 13.24 -4.11 -30.63
CA ILE A 420 14.63 -3.97 -30.26
C ILE A 420 15.34 -5.29 -30.57
N GLU A 421 16.30 -5.23 -31.49
CA GLU A 421 17.23 -6.32 -31.69
C GLU A 421 18.31 -6.24 -30.60
N PRO A 422 18.45 -7.28 -29.76
CA PRO A 422 19.58 -7.35 -28.86
C PRO A 422 20.84 -7.41 -29.74
N CYS A 423 21.73 -6.40 -29.69
CA CYS A 423 23.02 -6.44 -30.40
C CYS A 423 23.75 -7.76 -30.10
N ASP A 424 24.64 -8.22 -30.99
CA ASP A 424 25.43 -9.48 -30.93
C ASP A 424 26.17 -9.76 -29.61
N ALA A 425 26.19 -8.84 -28.65
CA ALA A 425 26.49 -9.12 -27.26
C ALA A 425 25.36 -9.98 -26.67
N GLU A 426 25.63 -11.24 -26.35
CA GLU A 426 24.69 -12.10 -25.61
C GLU A 426 24.15 -11.33 -24.39
N TRP A 427 22.87 -10.92 -24.39
CA TRP A 427 22.20 -10.27 -23.25
C TRP A 427 21.90 -11.27 -22.12
N SER A 428 22.81 -12.22 -21.93
CA SER A 428 22.84 -13.10 -20.77
C SER A 428 23.27 -12.30 -19.56
N ALA A 429 22.78 -12.69 -18.39
CA ALA A 429 23.21 -12.07 -17.14
C ALA A 429 24.73 -12.21 -16.95
N LYS A 430 25.34 -13.31 -17.44
CA LYS A 430 26.79 -13.51 -17.40
C LYS A 430 27.57 -12.44 -18.13
N ALA A 431 27.17 -12.10 -19.36
CA ALA A 431 27.84 -11.06 -20.12
C ALA A 431 27.63 -9.68 -19.48
N LEU A 432 26.39 -9.35 -19.10
CA LEU A 432 26.07 -8.05 -18.50
C LEU A 432 26.76 -7.84 -17.14
N VAL A 433 26.95 -8.90 -16.36
CA VAL A 433 27.72 -8.85 -15.10
C VAL A 433 29.22 -8.74 -15.36
N ARG A 434 29.76 -9.49 -16.33
CA ARG A 434 31.18 -9.39 -16.73
C ARG A 434 31.52 -7.98 -17.20
N ASP A 435 30.61 -7.34 -17.94
CA ASP A 435 30.79 -6.01 -18.51
C ASP A 435 30.41 -4.89 -17.50
N HIS A 436 30.13 -5.25 -16.23
CA HIS A 436 29.78 -4.34 -15.13
C HIS A 436 28.53 -3.47 -15.37
N ILE A 437 27.63 -3.91 -16.26
CA ILE A 437 26.35 -3.23 -16.53
C ILE A 437 25.33 -3.59 -15.46
N LEU A 438 25.27 -4.87 -15.07
CA LEU A 438 24.35 -5.38 -14.05
C LEU A 438 25.09 -5.97 -12.85
N PRO A 439 24.49 -5.93 -11.65
CA PRO A 439 25.08 -6.54 -10.45
C PRO A 439 25.04 -8.07 -10.51
N HIS A 440 25.90 -8.73 -9.71
CA HIS A 440 26.03 -10.20 -9.71
C HIS A 440 24.71 -10.95 -9.43
N VAL A 441 23.76 -10.35 -8.71
CA VAL A 441 22.42 -10.94 -8.47
C VAL A 441 21.61 -11.12 -9.76
N ALA A 442 21.97 -10.44 -10.86
CA ALA A 442 21.36 -10.69 -12.16
C ALA A 442 21.49 -12.15 -12.63
N LEU A 443 22.56 -12.86 -12.21
CA LEU A 443 22.73 -14.29 -12.48
C LEU A 443 21.66 -15.16 -11.78
N GLU A 444 21.20 -14.74 -10.61
CA GLU A 444 20.11 -15.42 -9.91
C GLU A 444 18.76 -15.03 -10.52
N VAL A 445 18.58 -13.76 -10.87
CA VAL A 445 17.39 -13.31 -11.59
C VAL A 445 17.21 -14.06 -12.91
N GLU A 446 18.27 -14.29 -13.69
CA GLU A 446 18.22 -15.08 -14.93
C GLU A 446 17.71 -16.51 -14.71
N LYS A 447 18.07 -17.14 -13.58
CA LYS A 447 17.50 -18.44 -13.18
C LYS A 447 16.03 -18.32 -12.86
N GLU A 448 15.62 -17.26 -12.18
CA GLU A 448 14.22 -17.04 -11.80
C GLU A 448 13.31 -16.74 -13.00
N LEU A 449 13.90 -16.28 -14.11
CA LEU A 449 13.27 -16.13 -15.43
C LEU A 449 13.24 -17.46 -16.23
N ASP A 450 13.67 -18.57 -15.62
CA ASP A 450 13.74 -19.92 -16.19
C ASP A 450 14.59 -20.01 -17.47
N TYR A 451 15.55 -19.09 -17.66
CA TYR A 451 16.34 -18.95 -18.90
C TYR A 451 15.49 -18.79 -20.17
N MET A 452 14.22 -18.41 -20.04
CA MET A 452 13.32 -18.22 -21.18
C MET A 452 13.79 -16.99 -21.97
N PRO A 453 14.13 -17.11 -23.28
CA PRO A 453 14.73 -16.02 -24.04
C PRO A 453 13.93 -14.72 -24.06
N SER A 454 12.59 -14.80 -24.12
CA SER A 454 11.69 -13.65 -24.07
C SER A 454 11.72 -12.94 -22.71
N ASN A 455 11.62 -13.69 -21.62
CA ASN A 455 11.71 -13.17 -20.25
C ASN A 455 13.10 -12.57 -19.99
N CYS A 456 14.17 -13.31 -20.27
CA CYS A 456 15.55 -12.85 -20.09
C CYS A 456 15.82 -11.57 -20.88
N SER A 457 15.49 -11.57 -22.18
CA SER A 457 15.72 -10.39 -23.02
C SER A 457 14.92 -9.18 -22.55
N THR A 458 13.70 -9.34 -22.06
CA THR A 458 12.89 -8.19 -21.59
C THR A 458 13.40 -7.65 -20.26
N PHE A 459 13.54 -8.52 -19.26
CA PHE A 459 13.82 -8.10 -17.89
C PHE A 459 15.28 -7.71 -17.70
N LEU A 460 16.24 -8.40 -18.33
CA LEU A 460 17.66 -8.03 -18.23
C LEU A 460 17.97 -6.77 -19.05
N LEU A 461 17.41 -6.62 -20.26
CA LEU A 461 17.55 -5.40 -21.05
C LEU A 461 16.88 -4.21 -20.39
N GLY A 462 15.65 -4.38 -19.90
CA GLY A 462 14.92 -3.33 -19.19
C GLY A 462 15.54 -2.97 -17.84
N TRP A 463 16.40 -3.83 -17.28
CA TRP A 463 17.22 -3.49 -16.13
C TRP A 463 18.50 -2.75 -16.54
N ALA A 464 19.16 -3.21 -17.59
CA ALA A 464 20.39 -2.60 -18.10
C ALA A 464 20.14 -1.20 -18.70
N LEU A 465 18.97 -0.98 -19.28
CA LEU A 465 18.53 0.30 -19.80
C LEU A 465 17.61 0.99 -18.79
N PRO A 466 17.57 2.34 -18.74
CA PRO A 466 16.64 3.09 -17.90
C PRO A 466 15.21 3.07 -18.49
N CYS A 467 14.70 1.88 -18.78
CA CYS A 467 13.38 1.64 -19.38
C CYS A 467 12.44 0.98 -18.36
N SER A 468 11.16 1.30 -18.46
CA SER A 468 10.13 0.63 -17.66
C SER A 468 9.72 -0.68 -18.34
N ILE A 469 9.69 -1.76 -17.58
CA ILE A 469 9.22 -3.08 -18.03
C ILE A 469 7.74 -3.20 -17.67
N VAL A 470 6.87 -3.45 -18.64
CA VAL A 470 5.43 -3.63 -18.42
C VAL A 470 5.07 -5.10 -18.59
N THR A 471 4.48 -5.70 -17.56
CA THR A 471 4.11 -7.13 -17.53
C THR A 471 2.74 -7.32 -16.88
N SER A 472 1.99 -8.34 -17.29
CA SER A 472 0.82 -8.83 -16.55
C SER A 472 1.19 -9.97 -15.58
N ASN A 473 2.43 -10.47 -15.63
CA ASN A 473 2.91 -11.54 -14.75
C ASN A 473 3.40 -10.99 -13.40
N ARG A 474 2.45 -10.66 -12.52
CA ARG A 474 2.71 -10.19 -11.15
C ARG A 474 3.50 -11.18 -10.29
N ALA A 475 3.38 -12.48 -10.55
CA ALA A 475 4.10 -13.50 -9.80
C ALA A 475 5.60 -13.44 -10.11
N LEU A 476 5.94 -13.38 -11.41
CA LEU A 476 7.31 -13.25 -11.87
C LEU A 476 7.92 -11.91 -11.45
N ALA A 477 7.20 -10.80 -11.65
CA ALA A 477 7.66 -9.47 -11.21
C ALA A 477 8.03 -9.46 -9.71
N ARG A 478 7.16 -10.00 -8.84
CA ARG A 478 7.44 -10.10 -7.40
C ARG A 478 8.60 -11.02 -7.08
N LYS A 479 8.78 -12.10 -7.84
CA LYS A 479 9.88 -13.07 -7.68
C LYS A 479 11.23 -12.39 -7.97
N ILE A 480 11.30 -11.63 -9.08
CA ILE A 480 12.49 -10.86 -9.47
C ILE A 480 12.81 -9.81 -8.40
N VAL A 481 11.85 -8.96 -8.02
CA VAL A 481 12.05 -7.91 -7.03
C VAL A 481 12.57 -8.50 -5.71
N ARG A 482 11.94 -9.56 -5.22
CA ARG A 482 12.37 -10.23 -3.99
C ARG A 482 13.76 -10.85 -4.08
N SER A 483 14.11 -11.42 -5.22
CA SER A 483 15.44 -12.00 -5.44
C SER A 483 16.53 -10.94 -5.35
N ILE A 484 16.28 -9.77 -5.96
CA ILE A 484 17.18 -8.60 -5.89
C ILE A 484 17.23 -8.09 -4.45
N GLU A 485 16.10 -7.75 -3.83
CA GLU A 485 16.02 -7.22 -2.46
C GLU A 485 16.69 -8.15 -1.43
N ALA A 486 16.58 -9.46 -1.60
CA ALA A 486 17.23 -10.43 -0.71
C ALA A 486 18.77 -10.43 -0.81
N SER A 487 19.34 -9.88 -1.89
CA SER A 487 20.78 -9.74 -2.09
C SER A 487 21.32 -8.36 -1.68
N LEU A 488 20.45 -7.39 -1.41
CA LEU A 488 20.86 -6.02 -1.10
C LEU A 488 21.35 -5.91 0.34
N GLU A 489 22.45 -5.18 0.50
CA GLU A 489 22.94 -4.74 1.81
C GLU A 489 22.61 -3.25 2.06
N ASN A 490 22.47 -2.47 0.98
CA ASN A 490 22.22 -1.04 1.00
C ASN A 490 21.19 -0.67 -0.07
N ASP A 491 20.67 0.57 0.00
CA ASP A 491 19.77 1.14 -1.00
C ASP A 491 20.34 1.01 -2.42
N TYR A 492 19.51 0.51 -3.34
CA TYR A 492 19.89 0.29 -4.73
C TYR A 492 18.89 0.97 -5.69
N PRO A 493 19.01 2.29 -5.92
CA PRO A 493 18.07 3.03 -6.77
C PRO A 493 18.10 2.60 -8.25
N CYS A 494 19.12 1.86 -8.67
CA CYS A 494 19.30 1.36 -10.04
C CYS A 494 18.67 -0.02 -10.28
N GLY A 495 17.70 -0.44 -9.45
CA GLY A 495 16.94 -1.65 -9.67
C GLY A 495 16.03 -1.57 -10.91
N PRO A 496 15.56 -2.72 -11.44
CA PRO A 496 14.71 -2.74 -12.61
C PRO A 496 13.34 -2.10 -12.31
N HIS A 497 12.90 -1.19 -13.17
CA HIS A 497 11.59 -0.57 -13.03
C HIS A 497 10.50 -1.44 -13.63
N ILE A 498 9.90 -2.31 -12.82
CA ILE A 498 8.89 -3.29 -13.26
C ILE A 498 7.49 -2.83 -12.87
N LEU A 499 6.67 -2.55 -13.88
CA LEU A 499 5.26 -2.19 -13.75
C LEU A 499 4.39 -3.41 -14.05
N ALA A 500 3.91 -4.04 -12.99
CA ALA A 500 2.99 -5.17 -13.11
C ALA A 500 1.54 -4.68 -13.16
N LEU A 501 0.89 -4.80 -14.31
CA LEU A 501 -0.50 -4.38 -14.49
C LEU A 501 -1.45 -5.26 -13.67
N SER A 502 -2.58 -4.68 -13.28
CA SER A 502 -3.64 -5.35 -12.54
C SER A 502 -4.56 -6.18 -13.41
N TYR A 503 -3.96 -6.97 -14.29
CA TYR A 503 -4.67 -7.83 -15.20
C TYR A 503 -4.00 -9.19 -15.20
N ASN A 504 -4.78 -10.25 -15.03
CA ASN A 504 -4.24 -11.61 -15.04
C ASN A 504 -4.88 -12.37 -16.20
N ARG A 505 -4.15 -12.51 -17.30
CA ARG A 505 -4.68 -13.21 -18.47
C ARG A 505 -4.47 -14.72 -18.29
N ALA A 506 -5.56 -15.44 -18.08
CA ALA A 506 -5.57 -16.89 -18.25
C ALA A 506 -5.45 -17.24 -19.74
N LEU A 507 -4.56 -18.19 -20.08
CA LEU A 507 -4.48 -18.76 -21.42
C LEU A 507 -5.71 -19.64 -21.68
N LEU A 508 -6.38 -19.42 -22.80
CA LEU A 508 -7.41 -20.33 -23.29
C LEU A 508 -6.70 -21.61 -23.76
N THR A 509 -6.75 -22.68 -22.97
CA THR A 509 -6.23 -23.98 -23.40
C THR A 509 -7.29 -24.65 -24.29
N SER A 510 -6.82 -25.35 -25.32
CA SER A 510 -7.66 -25.93 -26.37
C SER A 510 -8.65 -26.96 -25.80
N GLY A 511 -9.95 -26.57 -25.79
CA GLY A 511 -11.12 -27.43 -25.67
C GLY A 511 -11.29 -28.26 -24.39
N PRO A 512 -12.44 -28.93 -24.21
CA PRO A 512 -12.61 -29.87 -23.12
C PRO A 512 -11.59 -31.00 -23.26
N SER A 513 -11.01 -31.45 -22.15
CA SER A 513 -10.08 -32.58 -22.17
C SER A 513 -10.74 -33.80 -22.85
N PRO A 514 -9.98 -34.70 -23.49
CA PRO A 514 -10.55 -35.85 -24.23
C PRO A 514 -11.51 -36.69 -23.39
N ARG A 515 -11.20 -36.87 -22.09
CA ARG A 515 -12.08 -37.55 -21.13
C ARG A 515 -13.42 -36.83 -20.92
N ARG A 516 -13.39 -35.49 -20.88
CA ARG A 516 -14.58 -34.67 -20.67
C ARG A 516 -15.39 -34.50 -21.97
N GLN A 517 -14.74 -34.55 -23.13
CA GLN A 517 -15.40 -34.68 -24.43
C GLN A 517 -16.20 -36.00 -24.53
N GLU A 518 -15.63 -37.11 -24.06
CA GLU A 518 -16.37 -38.39 -23.98
C GLU A 518 -17.57 -38.32 -23.01
N GLU A 519 -17.44 -37.64 -21.86
CA GLU A 519 -18.55 -37.43 -20.93
C GLU A 519 -19.65 -36.53 -21.51
N LEU A 520 -19.29 -35.43 -22.18
CA LEU A 520 -20.25 -34.53 -22.83
C LEU A 520 -20.95 -35.21 -24.01
N GLN A 521 -20.24 -36.02 -24.79
CA GLN A 521 -20.84 -36.84 -25.86
C GLN A 521 -21.77 -37.91 -25.30
N ARG A 522 -21.45 -38.51 -24.15
CA ARG A 522 -22.35 -39.46 -23.46
C ARG A 522 -23.59 -38.76 -22.91
N LEU A 523 -23.47 -37.57 -22.34
CA LEU A 523 -24.61 -36.78 -21.85
C LEU A 523 -25.51 -36.30 -23.00
N ALA A 524 -24.94 -35.85 -24.12
CA ALA A 524 -25.68 -35.48 -25.32
C ALA A 524 -26.40 -36.69 -25.96
N ALA A 525 -25.81 -37.89 -25.91
CA ALA A 525 -26.43 -39.12 -26.39
C ALA A 525 -27.57 -39.64 -25.49
N HIS A 526 -27.73 -39.12 -24.27
CA HIS A 526 -28.77 -39.53 -23.31
C HIS A 526 -29.82 -38.44 -23.04
N THR A 527 -29.88 -37.39 -23.86
CA THR A 527 -30.99 -36.42 -23.81
C THR A 527 -32.07 -36.89 -24.80
N PRO A 528 -33.20 -37.45 -24.35
CA PRO A 528 -34.29 -37.79 -25.26
C PRO A 528 -34.99 -36.52 -25.75
N ILE A 529 -35.32 -36.50 -27.04
CA ILE A 529 -36.19 -35.52 -27.70
C ILE A 529 -37.57 -35.49 -27.04
#